data_AF-A0A7C5YXZ3-F1
#
_entry.id   AF-A0A7C5YXZ3-F1
#
_cell.length_a   1.000
_cell.length_b   1.000
_cell.length_c   1.000
_cell.angle_alpha   90.00
_cell.angle_beta   90.00
_cell.angle_gamma   90.00
#
_symmetry.space_group_name_H-M   'P 1'
#
loop_
_entity.id
_entity.type
_entity.pdbx_description
1 polymer ?
#
loop_
_entity_poly.entity_id
_entity_poly.type
_entity_poly.pdbx_seq_one_letter_code
_entity_poly.pdbx_strand_id
1 'polypeptide(L)'
;LLATHERNEERLPAEEMLLAYKGQGVGPERGFRFLKDPWFFADSLFLKSPKRIMALVMVMGLALLVYALAEHKLRATLQERGESVPNQAGKPTQRPTMRRIFQMFEGIDLLVINAPEGV
;
A
#
# COMPACT_ATOMS: atom_id res chain seq x y z
N LEU A 1 -14.53 -7.47 24.39
CA LEU A 1 -15.92 -7.82 24.00
C LEU A 1 -16.07 -7.52 22.52
N LEU A 2 -16.54 -8.48 21.73
CA LEU A 2 -16.81 -8.33 20.29
C LEU A 2 -18.32 -8.36 20.07
N ALA A 3 -18.83 -7.48 19.22
CA ALA A 3 -20.24 -7.39 18.88
C ALA A 3 -20.40 -7.28 17.37
N THR A 4 -21.40 -7.99 16.83
CA THR A 4 -21.77 -7.98 15.41
C THR A 4 -23.27 -7.74 15.27
N HIS A 5 -23.70 -7.20 14.13
CA HIS A 5 -25.11 -7.08 13.77
C HIS A 5 -25.69 -8.39 13.19
N GLU A 6 -24.84 -9.31 12.74
CA GLU A 6 -25.27 -10.63 12.24
C GLU A 6 -25.57 -11.55 13.42
N ARG A 7 -26.80 -12.07 13.46
CA ARG A 7 -27.31 -12.91 14.55
C ARG A 7 -27.30 -14.40 14.19
N ASN A 8 -27.14 -14.72 12.91
CA ASN A 8 -27.11 -16.10 12.44
C ASN A 8 -25.69 -16.67 12.53
N GLU A 9 -25.50 -17.63 13.43
CA GLU A 9 -24.21 -18.29 13.70
C GLU A 9 -23.70 -19.12 12.50
N GLU A 10 -24.58 -19.61 11.63
CA GLU A 10 -24.19 -20.32 10.40
C GLU A 10 -23.63 -19.37 9.34
N ARG A 11 -24.06 -18.10 9.34
CA ARG A 11 -23.60 -17.08 8.38
C ARG A 11 -22.34 -16.36 8.83
N LEU A 12 -22.13 -16.25 10.14
CA LEU A 12 -20.91 -15.70 10.72
C LEU A 12 -20.51 -16.49 11.97
N PRO A 13 -19.76 -17.59 11.78
CA PRO A 13 -19.21 -18.35 12.89
C PRO A 13 -18.31 -17.48 13.77
N ALA A 14 -18.28 -17.79 15.07
CA ALA A 14 -17.48 -17.05 16.04
C ALA A 14 -15.97 -17.02 15.68
N GLU A 15 -15.45 -18.07 15.06
CA GLU A 15 -14.07 -18.15 14.60
C GLU A 15 -13.80 -17.14 13.47
N GLU A 16 -14.69 -17.05 12.49
CA GLU A 16 -14.58 -16.10 11.38
C GLU A 16 -14.69 -14.65 11.87
N MET A 17 -15.59 -14.39 12.83
CA MET A 17 -15.69 -13.10 13.50
C MET A 17 -14.38 -12.72 14.22
N LEU A 18 -13.76 -13.67 14.92
CA LEU A 18 -12.51 -13.44 15.63
C LEU A 18 -11.34 -13.22 14.66
N LEU A 19 -11.28 -13.99 13.57
CA LEU A 19 -10.28 -13.83 12.51
C LEU A 19 -10.42 -12.48 11.83
N ALA A 20 -11.63 -12.07 11.46
CA ALA A 20 -11.90 -10.77 10.87
C ALA A 20 -11.46 -9.63 11.80
N TYR A 21 -11.81 -9.70 13.09
CA TYR A 21 -11.38 -8.70 14.07
C TYR A 21 -9.87 -8.65 14.24
N LYS A 22 -9.19 -9.80 14.38
CA LYS A 22 -7.72 -9.84 14.49
C LYS A 22 -7.03 -9.37 13.21
N GLY A 23 -7.65 -9.58 12.05
CA GLY A 23 -7.19 -9.09 10.76
C GLY A 23 -7.19 -7.56 10.64
N GLN A 24 -8.01 -6.85 11.42
CA GLN A 24 -8.08 -5.38 11.40
C GLN A 24 -6.78 -4.73 11.87
N GLY A 25 -6.02 -5.36 12.78
CA GLY A 25 -4.72 -4.84 13.24
C GLY A 25 -3.64 -4.82 12.17
N VAL A 26 -3.80 -5.57 11.07
CA VAL A 26 -2.84 -5.60 9.96
C VAL A 26 -3.03 -4.42 8.99
N GLY A 27 -4.20 -3.77 9.02
CA GLY A 27 -4.59 -2.71 8.08
C GLY A 27 -4.21 -1.28 8.52
N PRO A 28 -5.11 -0.53 9.16
CA PRO A 28 -5.01 0.93 9.29
C PRO A 28 -3.74 1.40 10.00
N GLU A 29 -3.30 0.68 11.03
CA GLU A 29 -2.15 1.05 11.86
C GLU A 29 -0.83 1.07 11.07
N ARG A 30 -0.64 0.13 10.13
CA ARG A 30 0.50 0.16 9.22
C ARG A 30 0.42 1.32 8.25
N GLY A 31 -0.78 1.65 7.77
CA GLY A 31 -1.02 2.83 6.92
C GLY A 31 -0.71 4.14 7.66
N PHE A 32 -1.13 4.30 8.91
CA PHE A 32 -0.84 5.50 9.70
C PHE A 32 0.65 5.67 10.00
N ARG A 33 1.39 4.58 10.19
CA ARG A 33 2.86 4.65 10.30
C ARG A 33 3.51 5.15 9.01
N PHE A 34 2.96 4.75 7.86
CA PHE A 34 3.42 5.19 6.56
C PHE A 34 3.12 6.68 6.30
N LEU A 35 1.97 7.21 6.75
CA LEU A 35 1.69 8.66 6.69
C LEU A 35 2.69 9.52 7.47
N LYS A 36 3.36 8.92 8.45
CA LYS A 36 4.39 9.56 9.29
C LYS A 36 5.80 9.23 8.83
N ASP A 37 5.95 8.48 7.73
CA ASP A 37 7.26 8.07 7.22
C ASP A 37 7.93 9.28 6.53
N PRO A 38 9.18 9.63 6.88
CA PRO A 38 9.91 10.76 6.28
C PRO A 38 10.00 10.70 4.75
N TRP A 39 9.90 9.50 4.15
CA TRP A 39 9.89 9.31 2.70
C TRP A 39 8.70 9.95 1.98
N PHE A 40 7.62 10.31 2.69
CA PHE A 40 6.52 11.08 2.11
C PHE A 40 6.81 12.56 1.99
N PHE A 41 7.99 13.01 2.42
CA PHE A 41 8.40 14.40 2.39
C PHE A 41 7.41 15.34 3.10
N ALA A 42 6.52 14.81 3.95
CA ALA A 42 5.54 15.58 4.70
C ALA A 42 6.22 16.66 5.55
N ASP A 43 7.40 16.34 6.10
CA ASP A 43 8.23 17.26 6.88
C ASP A 43 8.80 18.42 6.04
N SER A 44 8.89 18.28 4.71
CA SER A 44 9.30 19.36 3.80
C SER A 44 8.14 20.26 3.36
N LEU A 45 6.90 19.84 3.60
CA LEU A 45 5.70 20.59 3.24
C LEU A 45 5.31 21.51 4.41
N PHE A 46 5.82 22.73 4.40
CA PHE A 46 5.45 23.75 5.39
C PHE A 46 4.01 24.27 5.17
N LEU A 47 3.06 23.63 5.85
CA LEU A 47 1.65 23.99 5.81
C LEU A 47 1.27 24.85 7.01
N LYS A 48 0.91 26.12 6.76
CA LYS A 48 0.58 27.09 7.82
C LYS A 48 -0.89 27.14 8.23
N SER A 49 -1.80 26.61 7.41
CA SER A 49 -3.25 26.68 7.68
C SER A 49 -3.88 25.29 7.86
N PRO A 50 -4.83 25.12 8.80
CA PRO A 50 -5.51 23.84 9.03
C PRO A 50 -6.14 23.25 7.77
N LYS A 51 -6.73 24.10 6.91
CA LYS A 51 -7.33 23.68 5.64
C LYS A 51 -6.34 22.97 4.72
N ARG A 52 -5.09 23.48 4.62
CA ARG A 52 -4.07 22.86 3.77
C ARG A 52 -3.58 21.54 4.36
N ILE A 53 -3.46 21.46 5.69
CA ILE A 53 -3.10 20.22 6.40
C ILE A 53 -4.14 19.14 6.12
N MET A 54 -5.43 19.47 6.25
CA MET A 54 -6.52 18.53 5.95
C MET A 54 -6.48 18.06 4.50
N ALA A 55 -6.29 18.98 3.54
CA ALA A 55 -6.19 18.62 2.13
C ALA A 55 -5.01 17.67 1.85
N LEU A 56 -3.84 17.93 2.44
CA LEU A 56 -2.68 17.05 2.31
C LEU A 56 -2.96 15.66 2.89
N VAL A 57 -3.51 15.58 4.11
CA VAL A 57 -3.83 14.29 4.75
C VAL A 57 -4.81 13.48 3.90
N MET A 58 -5.80 14.12 3.27
CA MET A 58 -6.73 13.45 2.37
C MET A 58 -6.02 12.89 1.13
N VAL A 59 -5.14 13.66 0.49
CA VAL A 59 -4.36 13.20 -0.66
C VAL A 59 -3.42 12.06 -0.29
N MET A 60 -2.74 12.15 0.86
CA MET A 60 -1.86 11.09 1.35
C MET A 60 -2.65 9.81 1.69
N GLY A 61 -3.86 9.94 2.24
CA GLY A 61 -4.76 8.82 2.48
C GLY A 61 -5.20 8.13 1.17
N LEU A 62 -5.50 8.92 0.13
CA LEU A 62 -5.80 8.38 -1.21
C LEU A 62 -4.59 7.67 -1.82
N ALA A 63 -3.39 8.27 -1.72
CA ALA A 63 -2.16 7.65 -2.19
C ALA A 63 -1.93 6.31 -1.46
N LEU A 64 -2.16 6.25 -0.15
CA LEU A 64 -2.08 5.01 0.61
C LEU A 64 -2.99 3.91 0.09
N LEU A 65 -4.24 4.24 -0.25
CA LEU A 65 -5.18 3.29 -0.84
C LEU A 65 -4.65 2.75 -2.17
N VAL A 66 -4.13 3.63 -3.04
CA VAL A 66 -3.52 3.22 -4.31
C VAL A 66 -2.33 2.30 -4.09
N TYR A 67 -1.46 2.60 -3.13
CA TYR A 67 -0.33 1.74 -2.77
C TYR A 67 -0.78 0.37 -2.27
N ALA A 68 -1.80 0.32 -1.40
CA ALA A 68 -2.34 -0.92 -0.87
C ALA A 68 -2.93 -1.80 -1.99
N LEU A 69 -3.67 -1.21 -2.93
CA LEU A 69 -4.22 -1.90 -4.09
C LEU A 69 -3.12 -2.41 -5.03
N ALA A 70 -2.11 -1.59 -5.31
CA ALA A 70 -0.97 -1.99 -6.13
C ALA A 70 -0.17 -3.12 -5.48
N GLU A 71 0.07 -3.06 -4.17
CA GLU A 71 0.74 -4.11 -3.40
C GLU A 71 -0.05 -5.42 -3.43
N HIS A 72 -1.37 -5.35 -3.26
CA HIS A 72 -2.24 -6.52 -3.33
C HIS A 72 -2.19 -7.15 -4.72
N LYS A 73 -2.38 -6.36 -5.78
CA LYS A 73 -2.31 -6.82 -7.17
C LYS A 73 -0.97 -7.46 -7.49
N LEU A 74 0.14 -6.82 -7.12
CA LEU A 74 1.48 -7.34 -7.38
C LEU A 74 1.70 -8.68 -6.68
N ARG A 75 1.31 -8.79 -5.41
CA ARG A 75 1.46 -10.04 -4.64
C ARG A 75 0.64 -11.17 -5.23
N ALA A 76 -0.60 -10.90 -5.64
CA ALA A 76 -1.44 -11.88 -6.31
C ALA A 76 -0.79 -12.37 -7.61
N THR A 77 -0.33 -11.44 -8.47
CA THR A 77 0.34 -11.79 -9.73
C THR A 77 1.62 -12.60 -9.51
N LEU A 78 2.45 -12.23 -8.52
CA LEU A 78 3.68 -12.97 -8.20
C LEU A 78 3.37 -14.40 -7.74
N GLN A 79 2.33 -14.58 -6.94
CA GLN A 79 1.88 -15.90 -6.48
C GLN A 79 1.35 -16.74 -7.65
N GLU A 80 0.47 -16.17 -8.48
CA GLU A 80 -0.10 -16.84 -9.65
C GLU A 80 0.98 -17.31 -10.64
N ARG A 81 2.03 -16.51 -10.83
CA ARG A 81 3.14 -16.83 -11.75
C ARG A 81 4.27 -17.63 -11.11
N GLY A 82 4.25 -17.81 -9.78
CA GLY A 82 5.38 -18.41 -9.05
C GLY A 82 6.67 -17.56 -9.10
N GLU A 83 6.55 -16.28 -9.43
CA GLU A 83 7.68 -15.35 -9.57
C GLU A 83 8.00 -14.68 -8.22
N SER A 84 9.22 -14.17 -8.07
CA SER A 84 9.61 -13.45 -6.85
C SER A 84 10.54 -12.29 -7.16
N VAL A 85 10.56 -11.30 -6.27
CA VAL A 85 11.45 -10.14 -6.35
C VAL A 85 12.38 -10.13 -5.13
N PRO A 86 13.57 -9.51 -5.23
CA PRO A 86 14.48 -9.40 -4.09
C PRO A 86 13.93 -8.46 -3.01
N ASN A 87 13.91 -8.93 -1.76
CA ASN A 87 13.66 -8.09 -0.60
C ASN A 87 14.86 -7.14 -0.33
N GLN A 88 14.81 -6.38 0.76
CA GLN A 88 15.90 -5.44 1.12
C GLN A 88 17.24 -6.15 1.42
N ALA A 89 17.21 -7.41 1.83
CA ALA A 89 18.39 -8.25 2.03
C ALA A 89 18.76 -9.08 0.78
N GLY A 90 18.15 -8.79 -0.38
CA GLY A 90 18.38 -9.50 -1.63
C GLY A 90 17.73 -10.89 -1.75
N LYS A 91 17.03 -11.37 -0.72
CA LYS A 91 16.38 -12.69 -0.74
C LYS A 91 15.08 -12.66 -1.55
N PRO A 92 14.74 -13.71 -2.30
CA PRO A 92 13.49 -13.78 -3.05
C PRO A 92 12.27 -13.68 -2.12
N THR A 93 11.29 -12.87 -2.51
CA THR A 93 10.01 -12.75 -1.83
C THR A 93 8.87 -12.58 -2.83
N GLN A 94 7.75 -13.24 -2.56
CA GLN A 94 6.47 -13.03 -3.26
C GLN A 94 5.58 -12.01 -2.53
N ARG A 95 6.07 -11.47 -1.41
CA ARG A 95 5.36 -10.50 -0.58
C ARG A 95 6.14 -9.18 -0.48
N PRO A 96 6.57 -8.56 -1.60
CA PRO A 96 7.21 -7.25 -1.54
C PRO A 96 6.23 -6.18 -1.05
N THR A 97 6.75 -5.04 -0.63
CA THR A 97 5.95 -3.82 -0.41
C THR A 97 6.10 -2.91 -1.62
N MET A 98 5.09 -2.07 -1.93
CA MET A 98 5.23 -1.13 -3.05
C MET A 98 6.40 -0.16 -2.86
N ARG A 99 6.72 0.20 -1.61
CA ARG A 99 7.94 0.97 -1.30
C ARG A 99 9.21 0.28 -1.80
N ARG A 100 9.37 -1.02 -1.55
CA ARG A 100 10.54 -1.78 -2.06
C ARG A 100 10.58 -1.78 -3.59
N ILE A 101 9.43 -1.90 -4.23
CA ILE A 101 9.34 -1.89 -5.69
C ILE A 101 9.80 -0.54 -6.24
N PHE A 102 9.29 0.58 -5.73
CA PHE A 102 9.75 1.91 -6.16
C PHE A 102 11.24 2.12 -5.95
N GLN A 103 11.80 1.66 -4.83
CA GLN A 103 13.26 1.69 -4.59
C GLN A 103 14.06 0.86 -5.59
N MET A 104 13.49 -0.19 -6.18
CA MET A 104 14.14 -0.95 -7.25
C MET A 104 14.12 -0.22 -8.60
N PHE A 105 13.20 0.73 -8.77
CA PHE A 105 13.10 1.58 -9.96
C PHE A 105 13.81 2.94 -9.78
N GLU A 106 14.29 3.28 -8.57
CA GLU A 106 15.08 4.48 -8.35
C GLU A 106 16.36 4.45 -9.22
N GLY A 107 16.59 5.52 -9.98
CA GLY A 107 17.72 5.61 -10.93
C GLY A 107 17.47 4.93 -12.28
N ILE A 108 16.27 4.43 -12.55
CA ILE A 108 15.86 3.97 -13.88
C ILE A 108 15.08 5.10 -14.56
N ASP A 109 15.73 5.79 -15.50
CA ASP A 109 15.09 6.83 -16.30
C ASP A 109 14.57 6.26 -17.63
N LEU A 110 13.30 6.51 -17.93
CA LEU A 110 12.68 6.14 -19.20
C LEU A 110 12.77 7.32 -20.18
N LEU A 111 13.65 7.25 -21.18
CA LEU A 111 13.66 8.18 -22.30
C LEU A 111 12.78 7.64 -23.43
N VAL A 112 11.65 8.28 -23.68
CA VAL A 112 10.79 7.98 -24.83
C VAL A 112 11.20 8.89 -25.98
N ILE A 113 11.90 8.35 -26.96
CA ILE A 113 12.23 9.07 -28.21
C ILE A 113 11.12 8.77 -29.21
N ASN A 114 10.26 9.74 -29.44
CA ASN A 114 9.31 9.68 -30.55
C ASN A 114 10.08 10.07 -31.82
N ALA A 115 10.38 9.10 -32.68
CA ALA A 115 10.86 9.41 -34.01
C ALA A 115 9.74 10.16 -34.76
N PRO A 116 10.04 11.24 -35.51
CA PRO A 116 9.06 11.82 -36.40
C PRO A 116 8.64 10.75 -37.42
N GLU A 117 7.33 10.57 -37.59
CA GLU A 117 6.78 9.73 -38.65
C GLU A 117 7.23 10.30 -40.00
N GLY A 118 8.10 9.58 -40.69
CA GLY A 118 8.48 9.86 -42.08
C GLY A 118 9.89 10.43 -42.28
N VAL A 119 10.84 9.53 -42.53
CA VAL A 119 11.90 9.72 -43.55
C VAL A 119 11.82 8.53 -44.49
#